data_AF-A0A2P2CGW0-F1
#
_entry.id   AF-A0A2P2CGW0-F1
#
_cell.length_a   1.000
_cell.length_b   1.000
_cell.length_c   1.000
_cell.angle_alpha   90.00
_cell.angle_beta   90.00
_cell.angle_gamma   90.00
#
_symmetry.space_group_name_H-M   'P 1'
#
loop_
_entity.id
_entity.type
_entity.pdbx_description
1 polymer ?
#
loop_
_entity_poly.entity_id
_entity_poly.type
_entity_poly.pdbx_seq_one_letter_code
_entity_poly.pdbx_strand_id
1 'polypeptide(L)'
;MRRSAVVSVLAVVAACALVAVTASAALVGPQRVFTGDGPGNRHTPSASATWLPVDTSDAPRPPADGEVDRPAWVRLLLTVLWATLQIAALVGLIVVGALVGRRLQRAYQQHSRRERDPVAGVEDHDSLDSVDALGARARVVAAMADDARTQARLLEEGEPRNAIVACWHRFEVQAERAGLGRRPSETASELALRMLADDDIDAVAVSRLLVLYREARFSGHEVDEDDRQAATEALQRIHAGSGVLR
;
A
#
# COMPACT_ATOMS: atom_id res chain seq x y z
N MET A 1 16.34 -7.99 6.44
CA MET A 1 15.32 -6.94 6.68
C MET A 1 13.95 -7.24 6.05
N ARG A 2 13.85 -7.95 4.92
CA ARG A 2 12.56 -8.25 4.24
C ARG A 2 11.62 -9.20 5.00
N ARG A 3 12.16 -10.17 5.77
CA ARG A 3 11.36 -11.06 6.64
C ARG A 3 10.71 -10.30 7.81
N SER A 4 11.40 -9.28 8.33
CA SER A 4 10.93 -8.45 9.43
C SER A 4 9.65 -7.71 9.06
N ALA A 5 9.61 -7.10 7.87
CA ALA A 5 8.43 -6.35 7.38
C ALA A 5 7.21 -7.25 7.12
N VAL A 6 7.40 -8.47 6.61
CA VAL A 6 6.31 -9.44 6.40
C VAL A 6 5.74 -9.91 7.74
N VAL A 7 6.60 -10.15 8.73
CA VAL A 7 6.18 -10.51 10.09
C VAL A 7 5.45 -9.35 10.76
N SER A 8 5.88 -8.10 10.56
CA SER A 8 5.18 -6.91 11.06
C SER A 8 3.78 -6.77 10.48
N VAL A 9 3.61 -6.96 9.17
CA VAL A 9 2.31 -6.85 8.51
C VAL A 9 1.37 -7.98 8.95
N LEU A 10 1.86 -9.23 9.00
CA LEU A 10 1.06 -10.35 9.52
C LEU A 10 0.69 -10.17 10.99
N ALA A 11 1.59 -9.63 11.82
CA ALA A 11 1.31 -9.35 13.21
C ALA A 11 0.25 -8.24 13.38
N VAL A 12 0.30 -7.18 12.57
CA VAL A 12 -0.73 -6.12 12.58
C VAL A 12 -2.08 -6.66 12.12
N VAL A 13 -2.12 -7.49 11.07
CA VAL A 13 -3.35 -8.12 10.59
C VAL A 13 -3.93 -9.08 11.63
N ALA A 14 -3.09 -9.90 12.27
CA ALA A 14 -3.52 -10.80 13.33
C ALA A 14 -4.01 -10.03 14.56
N ALA A 15 -3.35 -8.93 14.94
CA ALA A 15 -3.78 -8.06 16.04
C ALA A 15 -5.12 -7.38 15.73
N CYS A 16 -5.31 -6.84 14.52
CA CYS A 16 -6.57 -6.24 14.10
C CYS A 16 -7.71 -7.26 14.05
N ALA A 17 -7.44 -8.49 13.57
CA ALA A 17 -8.42 -9.58 13.59
C ALA A 17 -8.77 -10.00 15.01
N LEU A 18 -7.79 -10.08 15.91
CA LEU A 18 -8.00 -10.40 17.32
C LEU A 18 -8.86 -9.32 18.00
N VAL A 19 -8.57 -8.03 17.75
CA VAL A 19 -9.36 -6.90 18.28
C VAL A 19 -10.78 -6.89 17.73
N ALA A 20 -10.97 -7.22 16.45
CA ALA A 20 -12.30 -7.36 15.86
C ALA A 20 -13.10 -8.54 16.47
N VAL A 21 -12.43 -9.66 16.74
CA VAL A 21 -13.05 -10.84 17.37
C VAL A 21 -13.38 -10.58 18.84
N THR A 22 -12.49 -9.93 19.61
CA THR A 22 -12.75 -9.59 21.01
C THR A 22 -13.82 -8.51 21.17
N ALA A 23 -13.85 -7.51 20.28
CA ALA A 23 -14.92 -6.53 20.22
C ALA A 23 -16.28 -7.18 19.87
N SER A 24 -16.29 -8.25 19.07
CA SER A 24 -17.49 -9.03 18.74
C SER A 24 -18.00 -9.83 19.95
N ALA A 25 -17.11 -10.35 20.80
CA ALA A 25 -17.48 -11.08 22.02
C ALA A 25 -18.05 -10.17 23.12
N ALA A 26 -17.73 -8.87 23.10
CA ALA A 26 -18.27 -7.89 24.05
C ALA A 26 -19.69 -7.41 23.69
N LEU A 27 -20.07 -7.43 22.39
CA LEU A 27 -21.42 -7.01 21.95
C LEU A 27 -22.44 -8.16 21.90
N VAL A 28 -21.99 -9.40 21.80
CA VAL A 28 -22.84 -10.59 21.98
C VAL A 28 -22.77 -10.98 23.46
N GLY A 29 -23.55 -10.29 24.28
CA GLY A 29 -23.56 -10.51 25.73
C GLY A 29 -23.74 -12.00 26.11
N PRO A 30 -23.20 -12.45 27.25
CA PRO A 30 -23.06 -13.85 27.65
C PRO A 30 -24.37 -14.59 28.02
N GLN A 31 -25.52 -14.20 27.47
CA GLN A 31 -26.84 -14.52 28.03
C GLN A 31 -27.66 -15.52 27.19
N ARG A 32 -27.01 -16.56 26.65
CA ARG A 32 -27.71 -17.68 25.97
C ARG A 32 -27.35 -19.07 26.50
N VAL A 33 -26.59 -19.16 27.58
CA VAL A 33 -26.07 -20.45 28.09
C VAL A 33 -26.79 -20.95 29.36
N PHE A 34 -27.65 -20.14 30.00
CA PHE A 34 -28.34 -20.53 31.25
C PHE A 34 -29.88 -20.52 31.18
N THR A 35 -30.48 -20.65 30.00
CA THR A 35 -31.94 -20.80 29.85
C THR A 35 -32.30 -22.15 29.24
N GLY A 36 -31.69 -23.22 29.73
CA GLY A 36 -32.26 -24.56 29.63
C GLY A 36 -33.03 -24.85 30.93
N ASP A 37 -34.25 -25.36 30.82
CA ASP A 37 -34.92 -26.00 31.96
C ASP A 37 -34.00 -27.12 32.45
N GLY A 38 -33.31 -26.89 33.57
CA GLY A 38 -32.54 -27.90 34.26
C GLY A 38 -33.44 -29.09 34.64
N PRO A 39 -32.89 -30.31 34.77
CA PRO A 39 -33.69 -31.47 35.12
C PRO A 39 -34.45 -31.20 36.43
N GLY A 40 -35.78 -31.24 36.34
CA GLY A 40 -36.68 -30.81 37.40
C GLY A 40 -36.28 -31.37 38.77
N ASN A 41 -36.11 -30.46 39.72
CA ASN A 41 -35.76 -30.74 41.10
C ASN A 41 -36.81 -31.70 41.68
N ARG A 42 -36.46 -32.99 41.80
CA ARG A 42 -37.23 -33.94 42.60
C ARG A 42 -37.35 -33.36 44.00
N HIS A 43 -38.58 -33.23 44.49
CA HIS A 43 -38.85 -32.76 45.84
C HIS A 43 -38.20 -33.72 46.86
N THR A 44 -37.10 -33.30 47.47
CA THR A 44 -36.64 -33.82 48.76
C THR A 44 -37.39 -33.05 49.84
N PRO A 45 -38.15 -33.69 50.74
CA PRO A 45 -38.71 -32.99 51.88
C PRO A 45 -37.56 -32.71 52.85
N SER A 46 -36.99 -31.50 52.76
CA SER A 46 -36.03 -30.99 53.73
C SER A 46 -36.78 -30.17 54.77
N ALA A 47 -36.52 -30.49 56.04
CA ALA A 47 -37.21 -29.98 57.21
C ALA A 47 -37.20 -28.44 57.28
N SER A 48 -38.32 -27.87 57.70
CA SER A 48 -38.52 -26.44 57.92
C SER A 48 -37.50 -25.89 58.93
N ALA A 49 -36.50 -25.17 58.43
CA ALA A 49 -35.82 -24.14 59.21
C ALA A 49 -36.64 -22.84 59.06
N THR A 50 -37.35 -22.47 60.12
CA THR A 50 -38.03 -21.18 60.23
C THR A 50 -36.98 -20.07 60.24
N TRP A 51 -36.76 -19.46 59.08
CA TRP A 51 -36.17 -18.13 58.99
C TRP A 51 -37.31 -17.12 58.88
N LEU A 52 -37.32 -16.16 59.80
CA LEU A 52 -38.25 -15.03 59.80
C LEU A 52 -38.05 -14.22 58.50
N PRO A 53 -39.10 -13.81 57.77
CA PRO A 53 -38.92 -12.89 56.66
C PRO A 53 -38.50 -11.54 57.24
N VAL A 54 -37.27 -11.11 56.96
CA VAL A 54 -36.95 -9.67 56.98
C VAL A 54 -37.71 -9.08 55.81
N ASP A 55 -38.68 -8.22 56.12
CA ASP A 55 -39.43 -7.46 55.14
C ASP A 55 -38.55 -6.32 54.60
N THR A 56 -37.63 -6.66 53.70
CA THR A 56 -36.91 -5.68 52.86
C THR A 56 -37.79 -5.33 51.65
N SER A 57 -39.00 -4.82 51.89
CA SER A 57 -39.90 -4.36 50.83
C SER A 57 -39.66 -2.91 50.39
N ASP A 58 -38.60 -2.23 50.87
CA ASP A 58 -38.33 -0.82 50.54
C ASP A 58 -36.87 -0.51 50.16
N ALA A 59 -36.11 -1.51 49.72
CA ALA A 59 -34.85 -1.22 49.01
C ALA A 59 -35.21 -0.73 47.60
N PRO A 60 -34.78 0.47 47.17
CA PRO A 60 -34.95 0.89 45.78
C PRO A 60 -34.29 -0.16 44.90
N ARG A 61 -35.09 -0.95 44.20
CA ARG A 61 -34.60 -1.84 43.17
C ARG A 61 -33.80 -0.94 42.22
N PRO A 62 -32.50 -1.18 41.99
CA PRO A 62 -31.81 -0.44 40.94
C PRO A 62 -32.68 -0.56 39.68
N PRO A 63 -32.95 0.53 38.95
CA PRO A 63 -33.78 0.46 37.77
C PRO A 63 -33.23 -0.67 36.94
N ALA A 64 -34.01 -1.75 36.77
CA ALA A 64 -33.59 -2.92 36.02
C ALA A 64 -33.06 -2.36 34.71
N ASP A 65 -31.74 -2.50 34.49
CA ASP A 65 -30.99 -1.85 33.43
C ASP A 65 -31.85 -1.96 32.19
N GLY A 66 -32.47 -0.84 31.82
CA GLY A 66 -33.57 -0.85 30.87
C GLY A 66 -32.99 -1.39 29.60
N GLU A 67 -33.23 -2.68 29.35
CA GLU A 67 -32.97 -3.29 28.07
C GLU A 67 -33.91 -2.52 27.16
N VAL A 68 -33.39 -1.42 26.59
CA VAL A 68 -34.11 -0.52 25.71
C VAL A 68 -34.73 -1.46 24.71
N ASP A 69 -36.05 -1.62 24.79
CA ASP A 69 -36.78 -2.59 23.99
C ASP A 69 -36.77 -2.04 22.57
N ARG A 70 -35.63 -2.26 21.91
CA ARG A 70 -35.35 -1.71 20.59
C ARG A 70 -36.38 -2.38 19.69
N PRO A 71 -37.26 -1.59 19.04
CA PRO A 71 -38.25 -2.13 18.14
C PRO A 71 -37.60 -3.13 17.20
N ALA A 72 -38.29 -4.23 16.88
CA ALA A 72 -37.73 -5.30 16.06
C ALA A 72 -37.11 -4.78 14.75
N TRP A 73 -37.69 -3.71 14.17
CA TRP A 73 -37.16 -3.03 12.99
C TRP A 73 -35.81 -2.33 13.22
N VAL A 74 -35.56 -1.73 14.40
CA VAL A 74 -34.28 -1.07 14.74
C VAL A 74 -33.18 -2.11 14.88
N ARG A 75 -33.46 -3.23 15.55
CA ARG A 75 -32.52 -4.35 15.64
C ARG A 75 -32.20 -4.90 14.26
N LEU A 76 -33.22 -5.09 13.40
CA LEU A 76 -33.03 -5.54 12.02
C LEU A 76 -32.16 -4.56 11.21
N LEU A 77 -32.39 -3.25 11.36
CA LEU A 77 -31.62 -2.22 10.65
C LEU A 77 -30.14 -2.22 11.08
N LEU A 78 -29.89 -2.30 12.39
CA LEU A 78 -28.54 -2.35 12.94
C LEU A 78 -27.81 -3.64 12.55
N THR A 79 -28.49 -4.80 12.54
CA THR A 79 -27.87 -6.07 12.12
C THR A 79 -27.55 -6.06 10.63
N VAL A 80 -28.44 -5.54 9.79
CA VAL A 80 -28.18 -5.41 8.35
C VAL A 80 -27.03 -4.43 8.10
N LEU A 81 -27.01 -3.28 8.76
CA LEU A 81 -25.92 -2.31 8.63
C LEU A 81 -24.57 -2.92 9.03
N TRP A 82 -24.51 -3.61 10.17
CA TRP A 82 -23.30 -4.30 10.61
C TRP A 82 -22.88 -5.42 9.64
N ALA A 83 -23.83 -6.21 9.16
CA ALA A 83 -23.57 -7.26 8.17
C ALA A 83 -22.99 -6.67 6.88
N THR A 84 -23.52 -5.55 6.40
CA THR A 84 -22.99 -4.87 5.20
C THR A 84 -21.56 -4.37 5.40
N LEU A 85 -21.24 -3.82 6.57
CA LEU A 85 -19.91 -3.31 6.89
C LEU A 85 -18.88 -4.45 6.99
N GLN A 86 -19.28 -5.59 7.55
CA GLN A 86 -18.48 -6.83 7.57
C GLN A 86 -18.23 -7.39 6.18
N ILE A 87 -19.27 -7.43 5.33
CA ILE A 87 -19.14 -7.87 3.94
C ILE A 87 -18.17 -6.94 3.18
N ALA A 88 -18.28 -5.62 3.36
CA ALA A 88 -17.38 -4.66 2.74
C ALA A 88 -15.91 -4.84 3.19
N ALA A 89 -15.67 -5.11 4.48
CA ALA A 89 -14.35 -5.40 5.00
C ALA A 89 -13.76 -6.69 4.40
N LEU A 90 -14.55 -7.76 4.30
CA LEU A 90 -14.15 -9.01 3.65
C LEU A 90 -13.84 -8.82 2.17
N VAL A 91 -14.65 -8.05 1.45
CA VAL A 91 -14.39 -7.71 0.05
C VAL A 91 -13.10 -6.92 -0.07
N GLY A 92 -12.86 -5.93 0.79
CA GLY A 92 -11.61 -5.18 0.84
C GLY A 92 -10.40 -6.09 1.05
N LEU A 93 -10.49 -7.06 1.98
CA LEU A 93 -9.45 -8.06 2.22
C LEU A 93 -9.19 -8.94 0.99
N ILE A 94 -10.25 -9.41 0.32
CA ILE A 94 -10.15 -10.21 -0.91
C ILE A 94 -9.49 -9.39 -2.01
N VAL A 95 -9.82 -8.11 -2.16
CA VAL A 95 -9.22 -7.21 -3.15
C VAL A 95 -7.73 -6.99 -2.86
N VAL A 96 -7.36 -6.71 -1.60
CA VAL A 96 -5.96 -6.56 -1.19
C VAL A 96 -5.20 -7.88 -1.41
N GLY A 97 -5.79 -9.01 -1.02
CA GLY A 97 -5.24 -10.34 -1.26
C GLY A 97 -5.09 -10.66 -2.75
N ALA A 98 -6.03 -10.23 -3.59
CA ALA A 98 -5.96 -10.39 -5.04
C ALA A 98 -4.91 -9.46 -5.67
N LEU A 99 -4.71 -8.24 -5.14
CA LEU A 99 -3.67 -7.32 -5.61
C LEU A 99 -2.28 -7.80 -5.21
N VAL A 100 -2.10 -8.24 -3.96
CA VAL A 100 -0.86 -8.86 -3.46
C VAL A 100 -0.62 -10.18 -4.19
N GLY A 101 -1.66 -10.98 -4.35
CA GLY A 101 -1.66 -12.21 -5.15
C GLY A 101 -1.27 -11.94 -6.59
N ARG A 102 -1.78 -10.89 -7.25
CA ARG A 102 -1.36 -10.48 -8.60
C ARG A 102 0.08 -9.99 -8.65
N ARG A 103 0.55 -9.25 -7.64
CA ARG A 103 1.96 -8.83 -7.52
C ARG A 103 2.89 -10.04 -7.37
N LEU A 104 2.52 -10.99 -6.53
CA LEU A 104 3.27 -12.22 -6.28
C LEU A 104 3.16 -13.22 -7.44
N GLN A 105 1.99 -13.36 -8.04
CA GLN A 105 1.76 -14.20 -9.20
C GLN A 105 2.46 -13.64 -10.43
N ARG A 106 2.63 -12.31 -10.55
CA ARG A 106 3.53 -11.73 -11.56
C ARG A 106 4.99 -12.08 -11.29
N ALA A 107 5.42 -12.03 -10.03
CA ALA A 107 6.75 -12.49 -9.63
C ALA A 107 6.94 -14.00 -9.85
N TYR A 108 5.90 -14.80 -9.62
CA TYR A 108 5.92 -16.26 -9.73
C TYR A 108 5.72 -16.73 -11.17
N GLN A 109 4.92 -16.06 -11.99
CA GLN A 109 4.80 -16.34 -13.43
C GLN A 109 6.04 -15.91 -14.19
N GLN A 110 6.74 -14.86 -13.75
CA GLN A 110 8.10 -14.55 -14.23
C GLN A 110 9.06 -15.70 -13.90
N HIS A 111 8.85 -16.40 -12.78
CA HIS A 111 9.64 -17.56 -12.39
C HIS A 111 9.24 -18.84 -13.17
N SER A 112 7.95 -19.18 -13.27
CA SER A 112 7.50 -20.37 -14.02
C SER A 112 7.60 -20.23 -15.55
N ARG A 113 7.76 -19.01 -16.09
CA ARG A 113 8.14 -18.84 -17.50
C ARG A 113 9.62 -19.17 -17.75
N ARG A 114 10.47 -19.19 -16.71
CA ARG A 114 11.86 -19.64 -16.82
C ARG A 114 12.00 -21.16 -16.77
N GLU A 115 11.06 -21.89 -16.17
CA GLU A 115 11.11 -23.36 -16.07
C GLU A 115 10.50 -24.11 -17.27
N ARG A 116 9.85 -23.42 -18.22
CA ARG A 116 9.21 -24.08 -19.38
C ARG A 116 10.03 -24.13 -20.66
N ASP A 117 11.28 -23.66 -20.64
CA ASP A 117 12.29 -24.05 -21.62
C ASP A 117 13.38 -24.88 -20.91
N PRO A 118 13.30 -26.22 -20.95
CA PRO A 118 14.40 -27.05 -20.48
C PRO A 118 15.45 -27.12 -21.58
N VAL A 119 16.69 -26.70 -21.33
CA VAL A 119 17.92 -27.47 -21.60
C VAL A 119 19.10 -26.82 -20.85
N ALA A 120 19.61 -27.60 -19.88
CA ALA A 120 20.98 -27.70 -19.37
C ALA A 120 21.69 -26.45 -18.79
N GLY A 121 22.09 -26.58 -17.52
CA GLY A 121 23.23 -25.85 -16.94
C GLY A 121 22.86 -25.04 -15.70
N VAL A 122 22.89 -25.69 -14.53
CA VAL A 122 22.88 -25.01 -13.24
C VAL A 122 24.25 -24.39 -13.02
N GLU A 123 24.39 -23.06 -13.11
CA GLU A 123 25.49 -22.29 -12.51
C GLU A 123 25.19 -20.77 -12.53
N ASP A 124 24.98 -20.20 -11.33
CA ASP A 124 25.27 -18.82 -10.91
C ASP A 124 24.79 -17.60 -11.75
N HIS A 125 23.55 -17.61 -12.27
CA HIS A 125 23.03 -16.53 -13.14
C HIS A 125 22.51 -15.26 -12.42
N ASP A 126 22.28 -15.27 -11.10
CA ASP A 126 21.62 -14.14 -10.40
C ASP A 126 22.57 -12.93 -10.15
N SER A 127 23.89 -13.16 -10.20
CA SER A 127 24.91 -12.13 -10.02
C SER A 127 25.18 -11.31 -11.29
N LEU A 128 25.09 -11.91 -12.48
CA LEU A 128 25.44 -11.25 -13.74
C LEU A 128 24.39 -10.22 -14.19
N ASP A 129 23.09 -10.50 -14.03
CA ASP A 129 22.00 -9.57 -14.40
C ASP A 129 21.96 -8.33 -13.48
N SER A 130 22.31 -8.48 -12.21
CA SER A 130 22.36 -7.36 -11.26
C SER A 130 23.58 -6.47 -11.51
N VAL A 131 24.71 -7.06 -11.88
CA VAL A 131 25.93 -6.35 -12.29
C VAL A 131 25.73 -5.61 -13.61
N ASP A 132 25.04 -6.21 -14.59
CA ASP A 132 24.74 -5.52 -15.86
C ASP A 132 23.73 -4.37 -15.68
N ALA A 133 22.73 -4.56 -14.82
CA ALA A 133 21.81 -3.48 -14.47
C ALA A 133 22.50 -2.32 -13.73
N LEU A 134 23.45 -2.62 -12.83
CA LEU A 134 24.27 -1.59 -12.17
C LEU A 134 25.19 -0.87 -13.17
N GLY A 135 25.83 -1.62 -14.07
CA GLY A 135 26.64 -1.04 -15.16
C GLY A 135 25.82 -0.18 -16.11
N ALA A 136 24.58 -0.56 -16.41
CA ALA A 136 23.66 0.24 -17.22
C ALA A 136 23.27 1.55 -16.51
N ARG A 137 23.08 1.55 -15.19
CA ARG A 137 22.81 2.77 -14.40
C ARG A 137 24.00 3.73 -14.38
N ALA A 138 25.21 3.23 -14.16
CA ALA A 138 26.42 4.04 -14.25
C ALA A 138 26.59 4.67 -15.65
N ARG A 139 26.25 3.93 -16.72
CA ARG A 139 26.22 4.47 -18.08
C ARG A 139 25.15 5.56 -18.28
N VAL A 140 24.00 5.47 -17.59
CA VAL A 140 22.98 6.53 -17.62
C VAL A 140 23.52 7.81 -17.00
N VAL A 141 24.16 7.72 -15.83
CA VAL A 141 24.80 8.87 -15.16
C VAL A 141 25.82 9.54 -16.09
N ALA A 142 26.70 8.75 -16.72
CA ALA A 142 27.68 9.27 -17.67
C ALA A 142 27.01 9.92 -18.90
N ALA A 143 25.99 9.28 -19.49
CA ALA A 143 25.27 9.83 -20.63
C ALA A 143 24.51 11.14 -20.30
N MET A 144 24.02 11.28 -19.06
CA MET A 144 23.43 12.53 -18.57
C MET A 144 24.47 13.62 -18.36
N ALA A 145 25.68 13.25 -17.89
CA ALA A 145 26.79 14.17 -17.74
C ALA A 145 27.20 14.78 -19.08
N ASP A 146 27.41 13.93 -20.08
CA ASP A 146 27.86 14.34 -21.42
C ASP A 146 26.84 15.24 -22.14
N ASP A 147 25.55 15.07 -21.82
CA ASP A 147 24.46 15.77 -22.49
C ASP A 147 23.85 16.92 -21.67
N ALA A 148 24.42 17.23 -20.50
CA ALA A 148 23.88 18.23 -19.58
C ALA A 148 23.64 19.61 -20.22
N ARG A 149 24.57 20.06 -21.08
CA ARG A 149 24.44 21.34 -21.80
C ARG A 149 23.28 21.34 -22.79
N THR A 150 23.04 20.21 -23.46
CA THR A 150 21.92 20.07 -24.39
C THR A 150 20.60 20.10 -23.62
N GLN A 151 20.49 19.35 -22.51
CA GLN A 151 19.28 19.34 -21.69
C GLN A 151 18.98 20.72 -21.08
N ALA A 152 20.01 21.44 -20.63
CA ALA A 152 19.85 22.81 -20.13
C ALA A 152 19.32 23.76 -21.22
N ARG A 153 19.87 23.70 -22.44
CA ARG A 153 19.39 24.50 -23.57
C ARG A 153 17.93 24.22 -23.93
N LEU A 154 17.49 22.96 -23.83
CA LEU A 154 16.09 22.61 -24.08
C LEU A 154 15.12 23.31 -23.11
N LEU A 155 15.58 23.65 -21.90
CA LEU A 155 14.79 24.41 -20.94
C LEU A 155 14.80 25.91 -21.22
N GLU A 156 15.85 26.46 -21.83
CA GLU A 156 16.00 27.90 -22.12
C GLU A 156 15.15 28.37 -23.33
N GLU A 157 14.77 27.46 -24.22
CA GLU A 157 14.13 27.78 -25.50
C GLU A 157 12.64 27.43 -25.52
N GLY A 158 11.83 28.23 -26.22
CA GLY A 158 10.41 27.93 -26.50
C GLY A 158 9.45 28.11 -25.33
N GLU A 159 8.25 27.53 -25.44
CA GLU A 159 7.19 27.55 -24.42
C GLU A 159 7.55 26.65 -23.22
N PRO A 160 7.30 27.07 -21.96
CA PRO A 160 7.66 26.29 -20.76
C PRO A 160 7.21 24.83 -20.80
N ARG A 161 5.96 24.61 -21.21
CA ARG A 161 5.37 23.27 -21.33
C ARG A 161 6.19 22.38 -22.25
N ASN A 162 6.50 22.86 -23.45
CA ASN A 162 7.21 22.09 -24.46
C ASN A 162 8.67 21.87 -24.06
N ALA A 163 9.28 22.87 -23.43
CA ALA A 163 10.64 22.80 -22.90
C ALA A 163 10.79 21.68 -21.86
N ILE A 164 9.87 21.60 -20.89
CA ILE A 164 9.85 20.55 -19.86
C ILE A 164 9.64 19.16 -20.48
N VAL A 165 8.72 19.04 -21.44
CA VAL A 165 8.48 17.77 -22.16
C VAL A 165 9.71 17.32 -22.94
N ALA A 166 10.36 18.25 -23.66
CA ALA A 166 11.57 17.95 -24.42
C ALA A 166 12.73 17.54 -23.51
N CYS A 167 12.89 18.21 -22.35
CA CYS A 167 13.88 17.87 -21.36
C CYS A 167 13.69 16.43 -20.81
N TRP A 168 12.47 16.06 -20.42
CA TRP A 168 12.16 14.70 -19.98
C TRP A 168 12.39 13.67 -21.09
N HIS A 169 11.96 13.95 -22.32
CA HIS A 169 12.19 13.03 -23.44
C HIS A 169 13.68 12.81 -23.70
N ARG A 170 14.49 13.87 -23.60
CA ARG A 170 15.95 13.76 -23.74
C ARG A 170 16.54 12.87 -22.64
N PHE A 171 16.06 13.00 -21.41
CA PHE A 171 16.41 12.13 -20.29
C PHE A 171 16.10 10.64 -20.57
N GLU A 172 14.93 10.34 -21.16
CA GLU A 172 14.58 8.97 -21.59
C GLU A 172 15.50 8.43 -22.71
N VAL A 173 15.87 9.27 -23.68
CA VAL A 173 16.80 8.89 -24.76
C VAL A 173 18.20 8.56 -24.21
N GLN A 174 18.69 9.29 -23.21
CA GLN A 174 19.96 8.95 -22.57
C GLN A 174 19.87 7.64 -21.79
N ALA A 175 18.73 7.38 -21.16
CA ALA A 175 18.47 6.09 -20.53
C ALA A 175 18.56 4.93 -21.51
N GLU A 176 17.94 5.09 -22.68
CA GLU A 176 17.93 4.09 -23.74
C GLU A 176 19.34 3.80 -24.25
N ARG A 177 20.13 4.85 -24.52
CA ARG A 177 21.52 4.72 -24.98
C ARG A 177 22.42 3.98 -23.99
N ALA A 178 22.15 4.10 -22.70
CA ALA A 178 22.88 3.39 -21.65
C ALA A 178 22.41 1.93 -21.43
N GLY A 179 21.35 1.50 -22.11
CA GLY A 179 20.76 0.16 -21.97
C GLY A 179 19.61 0.09 -20.96
N LEU A 180 19.18 1.22 -20.39
CA LEU A 180 18.01 1.34 -19.52
C LEU A 180 16.78 1.91 -20.24
N GLY A 181 16.62 1.59 -21.53
CA GLY A 181 15.47 2.00 -22.32
C GLY A 181 14.13 1.59 -21.71
N ARG A 182 13.09 2.35 -22.07
CA ARG A 182 11.73 2.10 -21.62
C ARG A 182 11.16 0.84 -22.27
N ARG A 183 10.55 -0.05 -21.50
CA ARG A 183 9.86 -1.24 -22.04
C ARG A 183 8.53 -0.83 -22.71
N PRO A 184 7.99 -1.62 -23.67
CA PRO A 184 6.81 -1.23 -24.44
C PRO A 184 5.57 -0.87 -23.61
N SER A 185 5.38 -1.52 -22.45
CA SER A 185 4.27 -1.27 -21.53
C SER A 185 4.67 -0.49 -20.28
N GLU A 186 5.93 -0.10 -20.15
CA GLU A 186 6.43 0.63 -18.99
C GLU A 186 5.94 2.08 -19.06
N THR A 187 5.62 2.68 -17.93
CA THR A 187 5.27 4.09 -17.83
C THR A 187 6.50 4.95 -17.51
N ALA A 188 6.45 6.26 -17.77
CA ALA A 188 7.55 7.17 -17.43
C ALA A 188 7.92 7.12 -15.92
N SER A 189 6.93 6.91 -15.04
CA SER A 189 7.16 6.74 -13.61
C SER A 189 7.88 5.44 -13.26
N GLU A 190 7.56 4.34 -13.96
CA GLU A 190 8.24 3.05 -13.75
C GLU A 190 9.68 3.09 -14.27
N LEU A 191 9.91 3.75 -15.40
CA LEU A 191 11.26 4.04 -15.91
C LEU A 191 12.07 4.85 -14.89
N ALA A 192 11.49 5.93 -14.36
CA ALA A 192 12.12 6.76 -13.33
C ALA A 192 12.52 5.92 -12.10
N LEU A 193 11.59 5.14 -11.54
CA LEU A 193 11.87 4.27 -10.38
C LEU A 193 13.02 3.29 -10.62
N ARG A 194 13.21 2.84 -11.87
CA ARG A 194 14.27 1.90 -12.24
C ARG A 194 15.64 2.56 -12.36
N MET A 195 15.67 3.86 -12.69
CA MET A 195 16.87 4.70 -12.68
C MET A 195 17.28 5.09 -11.26
N LEU A 196 16.31 5.34 -10.38
CA LEU A 196 16.46 5.82 -9.00
C LEU A 196 16.99 4.80 -7.98
N ALA A 197 17.39 3.60 -8.43
CA ALA A 197 17.86 2.54 -7.54
C ALA A 197 19.36 2.67 -7.18
N ASP A 198 20.00 3.77 -7.57
CA ASP A 198 21.41 4.08 -7.40
C ASP A 198 21.58 5.30 -6.48
N ASP A 199 22.61 5.32 -5.63
CA ASP A 199 22.84 6.40 -4.66
C ASP A 199 23.43 7.68 -5.31
N ASP A 200 23.94 7.57 -6.54
CA ASP A 200 24.57 8.68 -7.29
C ASP A 200 23.57 9.59 -8.03
N ILE A 201 22.26 9.29 -8.00
CA ILE A 201 21.23 10.12 -8.64
C ILE A 201 20.32 10.71 -7.57
N ASP A 202 20.15 12.05 -7.56
CA ASP A 202 19.21 12.72 -6.64
C ASP A 202 17.77 12.28 -6.95
N ALA A 203 17.26 11.37 -6.10
CA ALA A 203 15.95 10.78 -6.31
C ALA A 203 14.80 11.77 -6.18
N VAL A 204 14.99 12.80 -5.36
CA VAL A 204 14.01 13.88 -5.18
C VAL A 204 13.98 14.76 -6.43
N ALA A 205 15.14 15.04 -7.02
CA ALA A 205 15.25 15.85 -8.23
C ALA A 205 14.59 15.18 -9.44
N VAL A 206 14.89 13.91 -9.71
CA VAL A 206 14.24 13.15 -10.80
C VAL A 206 12.74 13.05 -10.58
N SER A 207 12.31 12.79 -9.33
CA SER A 207 10.88 12.74 -9.00
C SER A 207 10.18 14.08 -9.23
N ARG A 208 10.83 15.21 -8.91
CA ARG A 208 10.31 16.55 -9.17
C ARG A 208 10.18 16.81 -10.67
N LEU A 209 11.19 16.47 -11.46
CA LEU A 209 11.16 16.60 -12.92
C LEU A 209 10.04 15.74 -13.55
N LEU A 210 9.85 14.51 -13.07
CA LEU A 210 8.76 13.62 -13.52
C LEU A 210 7.37 14.17 -13.19
N VAL A 211 7.21 14.88 -12.07
CA VAL A 211 5.94 15.56 -11.74
C VAL A 211 5.67 16.68 -12.73
N LEU A 212 6.65 17.57 -12.95
CA LEU A 212 6.54 18.69 -13.89
C LEU A 212 6.27 18.22 -15.32
N TYR A 213 6.92 17.14 -15.75
CA TYR A 213 6.65 16.51 -17.04
C TYR A 213 5.20 16.01 -17.17
N ARG A 214 4.68 15.33 -16.16
CA ARG A 214 3.31 14.82 -16.19
C ARG A 214 2.29 15.95 -16.19
N GLU A 215 2.55 17.00 -15.43
CA GLU A 215 1.76 18.24 -15.43
C GLU A 215 1.75 18.85 -16.84
N ALA A 216 2.93 19.11 -17.41
CA ALA A 216 3.08 19.67 -18.74
C ALA A 216 2.44 18.82 -19.84
N ARG A 217 2.45 17.49 -19.74
CA ARG A 217 1.97 16.61 -20.81
C ARG A 217 0.49 16.24 -20.71
N PHE A 218 -0.04 16.13 -19.50
CA PHE A 218 -1.37 15.55 -19.29
C PHE A 218 -2.34 16.45 -18.52
N SER A 219 -1.86 17.56 -17.94
CA SER A 219 -2.74 18.52 -17.29
C SER A 219 -3.19 19.64 -18.24
N GLY A 220 -4.35 20.21 -17.93
CA GLY A 220 -4.86 21.43 -18.57
C GLY A 220 -4.47 22.72 -17.84
N HIS A 221 -3.72 22.64 -16.74
CA HIS A 221 -3.26 23.84 -16.02
C HIS A 221 -2.23 24.59 -16.85
N GLU A 222 -2.18 25.92 -16.70
CA GLU A 222 -1.12 26.72 -17.30
C GLU A 222 0.23 26.32 -16.70
N VAL A 223 1.23 26.14 -17.57
CA VAL A 223 2.61 25.85 -17.18
C VAL A 223 3.41 27.08 -17.53
N ASP A 224 3.92 27.75 -16.50
CA ASP A 224 4.54 29.08 -16.61
C ASP A 224 6.07 29.01 -16.45
N GLU A 225 6.67 30.19 -16.33
CA GLU A 225 8.12 30.32 -16.15
C GLU A 225 8.60 29.83 -14.77
N ASP A 226 7.74 29.81 -13.75
CA ASP A 226 8.10 29.28 -12.43
C ASP A 226 8.23 27.75 -12.49
N ASP A 227 7.37 27.08 -13.26
CA ASP A 227 7.50 25.65 -13.55
C ASP A 227 8.78 25.32 -14.33
N ARG A 228 9.15 26.17 -15.30
CA ARG A 228 10.41 26.02 -16.06
C ARG A 228 11.62 26.20 -15.14
N GLN A 229 11.58 27.18 -14.25
CA GLN A 229 12.63 27.39 -13.27
C GLN A 229 12.75 26.19 -12.32
N ALA A 230 11.63 25.66 -11.83
CA ALA A 230 11.62 24.45 -11.01
C ALA A 230 12.15 23.21 -11.74
N ALA A 231 11.90 23.09 -13.04
CA ALA A 231 12.46 22.02 -13.88
C ALA A 231 13.96 22.17 -14.06
N THR A 232 14.44 23.41 -14.24
CA THR A 232 15.86 23.76 -14.34
C THR A 232 16.60 23.41 -13.06
N GLU A 233 16.06 23.78 -11.90
CA GLU A 233 16.65 23.44 -10.60
C GLU A 233 16.67 21.93 -10.34
N ALA A 234 15.60 21.22 -10.72
CA ALA A 234 15.59 19.76 -10.65
C ALA A 234 16.69 19.16 -11.54
N LEU A 235 16.82 19.62 -12.79
CA LEU A 235 17.84 19.14 -13.71
C LEU A 235 19.26 19.41 -13.19
N GLN A 236 19.52 20.60 -12.64
CA GLN A 236 20.81 20.94 -12.05
C GLN A 236 21.17 20.03 -10.88
N ARG A 237 20.20 19.70 -10.01
CA ARG A 237 20.42 18.76 -8.90
C ARG A 237 20.69 17.33 -9.37
N ILE A 238 20.02 16.88 -10.42
CA ILE A 238 20.32 15.59 -11.05
C ILE A 238 21.79 15.56 -11.49
N HIS A 239 22.24 16.60 -12.20
CA HIS A 239 23.62 16.70 -12.67
C HIS A 239 24.64 16.88 -11.53
N ALA A 240 24.29 17.59 -10.45
CA ALA A 240 25.15 17.75 -9.29
C ALA A 240 25.35 16.43 -8.53
N GLY A 241 24.25 15.69 -8.31
CA GLY A 241 24.30 14.36 -7.69
C GLY A 241 25.11 13.38 -8.51
N SER A 242 24.98 13.45 -9.84
CA SER A 242 25.64 12.53 -10.77
C SER A 242 27.08 12.91 -11.12
N GLY A 243 27.69 13.87 -10.41
CA GLY A 243 29.11 14.23 -10.52
C GLY A 243 29.50 15.16 -11.68
N VAL A 244 28.53 15.76 -12.37
CA VAL A 244 28.73 16.57 -13.60
C VAL A 244 29.23 17.99 -13.31
N LEU A 245 28.97 18.48 -12.08
CA LEU A 245 29.25 19.87 -11.66
C LEU A 245 30.44 19.97 -10.67
N ARG A 246 31.37 19.01 -10.67
CA ARG A 246 32.64 19.13 -9.92
C ARG A 246 33.77 19.66 -10.80
#